data_AF-A0A3S8X0G2-F1
#
_entry.id   AF-A0A3S8X0G2-F1
#
_cell.length_a   1.000
_cell.length_b   1.000
_cell.length_c   1.000
_cell.angle_alpha   90.00
_cell.angle_beta   90.00
_cell.angle_gamma   90.00
#
_symmetry.space_group_name_H-M   'P 1'
#
loop_
_entity.id
_entity.type
_entity.pdbx_description
1 polymer ?
#
loop_
_entity_poly.entity_id
_entity_poly.type
_entity_poly.pdbx_seq_one_letter_code
_entity_poly.pdbx_strand_id
1 'polypeptide(L)'
;MSGETLLAAGYVTLLLLVVIGLDVYGRQSTGAWESRIFAGYHRAAGRTPERADPHEWPHSEVHRFHRAVSLFVSVVALVLTGAEAVRHHAPAEAALLAAVAVPHGVLLALLGRRLRHAKVSPPG
;
A
#
# COMPACT_ATOMS: atom_id res chain seq x y z
N MET A 1 12.54 -0.60 28.43
CA MET A 1 12.41 -0.39 26.97
C MET A 1 13.22 0.83 26.61
N SER A 2 14.18 0.71 25.69
CA SER A 2 14.93 1.86 25.18
C SER A 2 14.01 2.85 24.45
N GLY A 3 14.33 4.14 24.53
CA GLY A 3 13.64 5.18 23.77
C GLY A 3 13.81 5.00 22.25
N GLU A 4 14.95 4.46 21.82
CA GLU A 4 15.24 4.13 20.42
C GLU A 4 14.28 3.06 19.89
N THR A 5 14.07 2.01 20.67
CA THR A 5 13.15 0.92 20.32
C THR A 5 11.70 1.39 20.25
N LEU A 6 11.29 2.29 21.16
CA LEU A 6 9.96 2.91 21.12
C LEU A 6 9.78 3.78 19.88
N LEU A 7 10.81 4.57 19.53
CA LEU A 7 10.80 5.40 18.32
C LEU A 7 10.76 4.55 17.05
N ALA A 8 11.55 3.47 17.00
CA ALA A 8 11.55 2.51 15.90
C ALA A 8 10.17 1.84 15.76
N ALA A 9 9.61 1.32 16.85
CA ALA A 9 8.28 0.69 16.83
C ALA A 9 7.18 1.68 16.40
N GLY A 10 7.23 2.93 16.88
CA GLY A 10 6.30 3.98 16.47
C GLY A 10 6.44 4.32 14.98
N TYR A 11 7.67 4.46 14.49
CA TYR A 11 7.95 4.76 13.08
C TYR A 11 7.48 3.63 12.16
N VAL A 12 7.78 2.37 12.50
CA VAL A 12 7.33 1.21 11.73
C VAL A 12 5.80 1.09 11.76
N THR A 13 5.14 1.44 12.86
CA THR A 13 3.69 1.54 12.93
C THR A 13 3.14 2.62 11.99
N LEU A 14 3.79 3.79 11.93
CA LEU A 14 3.43 4.85 10.99
C LEU A 14 3.58 4.38 9.53
N LEU A 15 4.66 3.66 9.21
CA LEU A 15 4.85 3.07 7.89
C LEU A 15 3.73 2.07 7.55
N LEU A 16 3.25 1.29 8.51
CA LEU A 16 2.10 0.40 8.30
C LEU A 16 0.85 1.19 7.92
N LEU A 17 0.58 2.30 8.60
CA LEU A 17 -0.54 3.19 8.27
C LEU A 17 -0.42 3.77 6.86
N VAL A 18 0.80 4.15 6.45
CA VAL A 18 1.07 4.61 5.08
C VAL A 18 0.79 3.50 4.06
N VAL A 19 1.23 2.26 4.34
CA VAL A 19 0.99 1.11 3.47
C VAL A 19 -0.51 0.82 3.33
N ILE A 20 -1.25 0.84 4.43
CA ILE A 20 -2.72 0.68 4.44
C ILE A 20 -3.37 1.83 3.64
N GLY A 21 -2.93 3.06 3.87
CA GLY A 21 -3.43 4.23 3.15
C GLY A 21 -3.21 4.14 1.64
N LEU A 22 -2.03 3.69 1.20
CA LEU A 22 -1.70 3.46 -0.21
C LEU A 22 -2.54 2.33 -0.82
N ASP A 23 -2.79 1.24 -0.09
CA ASP A 23 -3.67 0.15 -0.58
C ASP A 23 -5.12 0.61 -0.70
N VAL A 24 -5.62 1.38 0.27
CA VAL A 24 -6.97 1.95 0.23
C VAL A 24 -7.10 2.98 -0.88
N TYR A 25 -6.14 3.89 -1.01
CA TYR A 25 -6.14 4.93 -2.04
C TYR A 25 -6.01 4.32 -3.44
N GLY A 26 -5.15 3.31 -3.61
CA GLY A 26 -5.01 2.61 -4.87
C GLY A 26 -6.26 1.83 -5.30
N ARG A 27 -7.21 1.55 -4.39
CA ARG A 27 -8.51 0.93 -4.72
C ARG A 27 -9.57 1.94 -5.12
N GLN A 28 -9.35 3.24 -4.92
CA GLN A 28 -10.31 4.26 -5.35
C GLN A 28 -10.25 4.40 -6.87
N SER A 29 -11.41 4.37 -7.51
CA SER A 29 -11.55 4.64 -8.93
C SER A 29 -11.17 6.10 -9.18
N THR A 30 -10.07 6.33 -9.91
CA THR A 30 -9.69 7.67 -10.39
C THR A 30 -10.56 8.16 -11.54
N GLY A 31 -11.71 7.54 -11.77
CA GLY A 31 -12.65 7.96 -12.79
C GLY A 31 -13.14 9.37 -12.48
N ALA A 32 -12.85 10.33 -13.36
CA ALA A 32 -13.30 11.72 -13.26
C ALA A 32 -14.82 11.87 -12.97
N TRP A 33 -15.59 10.82 -13.27
CA TRP A 33 -17.04 10.72 -13.16
C TRP A 33 -17.57 10.28 -11.79
N GLU A 34 -16.73 9.73 -10.90
CA GLU A 34 -17.12 9.38 -9.52
C GLU A 34 -17.03 10.59 -8.57
N SER A 35 -16.41 11.67 -9.04
CA SER A 35 -16.33 12.93 -8.32
C SER A 35 -17.71 13.62 -8.30
N ARG A 36 -18.31 13.69 -7.12
CA ARG A 36 -19.58 14.40 -6.85
C ARG A 36 -19.56 15.86 -7.32
N ILE A 37 -18.37 16.44 -7.52
CA ILE A 37 -18.15 17.81 -7.98
C ILE A 37 -18.63 17.99 -9.42
N PHE A 38 -18.49 16.98 -10.30
CA PHE A 38 -18.85 17.10 -11.72
C PHE A 38 -20.28 16.65 -12.04
N ALA A 39 -21.00 16.07 -11.08
CA ALA A 39 -22.37 15.57 -11.27
C ALA A 39 -23.37 16.64 -11.76
N GLY A 40 -23.16 17.92 -11.40
CA GLY A 40 -23.97 19.04 -11.88
C GLY A 40 -23.71 19.38 -13.35
N TYR A 41 -22.44 19.35 -13.78
CA TYR A 41 -22.03 19.63 -15.15
C TYR A 41 -22.56 18.58 -16.13
N HIS A 42 -22.61 17.31 -15.70
CA HIS A 42 -23.11 16.20 -16.52
C HIS A 42 -24.61 16.26 -16.78
N ARG A 43 -25.40 16.68 -15.79
CA ARG A 43 -26.85 16.90 -15.96
C ARG A 43 -27.15 17.99 -16.98
N ALA A 44 -26.33 19.04 -17.02
CA ALA A 44 -26.46 20.12 -17.99
C ALA A 44 -25.98 19.72 -19.40
N ALA A 45 -24.96 18.85 -19.50
CA ALA A 45 -24.36 18.46 -20.77
C ALA A 45 -25.16 17.40 -21.57
N GLY A 46 -26.17 16.75 -20.98
CA GLY A 46 -27.08 15.83 -21.67
C GLY A 46 -26.44 14.58 -22.30
N ARG A 47 -25.16 14.29 -21.97
CA ARG A 47 -24.45 13.10 -22.47
C ARG A 47 -24.56 11.97 -21.45
N THR A 48 -24.97 10.78 -21.87
CA THR A 48 -24.75 9.54 -21.12
C THR A 48 -23.27 9.16 -21.24
N PRO A 49 -22.49 9.21 -20.15
CA PRO A 49 -21.06 8.95 -20.21
C PRO A 49 -20.79 7.46 -20.38
N GLU A 50 -19.85 7.14 -21.27
CA GLU A 50 -19.30 5.79 -21.38
C GLU A 50 -18.39 5.54 -20.18
N ARG A 51 -18.61 4.42 -19.47
CA ARG A 51 -17.83 4.06 -18.29
C ARG A 51 -16.39 3.81 -18.77
N ALA A 52 -15.43 4.60 -18.27
CA ALA A 52 -14.01 4.35 -18.54
C ALA A 52 -13.69 2.89 -18.20
N ASP A 53 -13.11 2.16 -19.16
CA ASP A 53 -12.81 0.75 -18.99
C ASP A 53 -11.76 0.60 -17.88
N PRO A 54 -12.07 -0.13 -16.78
CA PRO A 54 -11.12 -0.37 -15.69
C PRO A 54 -9.79 -1.00 -16.13
N HIS A 55 -9.76 -1.63 -17.31
CA HIS A 55 -8.57 -2.25 -17.89
C HIS A 55 -7.76 -1.32 -18.80
N GLU A 56 -8.30 -0.15 -19.14
CA GLU A 56 -7.63 0.81 -20.01
C GLU A 56 -6.53 1.56 -19.26
N TRP A 57 -5.38 1.70 -19.91
CA TRP A 57 -4.28 2.51 -19.40
C TRP A 57 -4.72 3.99 -19.36
N PRO A 58 -4.53 4.74 -18.26
CA PRO A 58 -3.61 4.46 -17.15
C PRO A 58 -4.23 3.75 -15.93
N HIS A 59 -5.56 3.57 -15.90
CA HIS A 59 -6.30 3.10 -14.73
C HIS A 59 -5.88 1.70 -14.27
N SER A 60 -5.54 0.82 -15.22
CA SER A 60 -5.07 -0.54 -14.94
C SER A 60 -3.68 -0.60 -14.28
N GLU A 61 -2.80 0.38 -14.53
CA GLU A 61 -1.43 0.39 -14.01
C GLU A 61 -1.29 1.17 -12.68
N VAL A 62 -2.17 2.13 -12.40
CA VAL A 62 -2.13 2.91 -11.14
C VAL A 62 -2.20 2.00 -9.91
N HIS A 63 -3.05 0.97 -9.92
CA HIS A 63 -3.14 0.04 -8.81
C HIS A 63 -1.88 -0.81 -8.63
N ARG A 64 -1.20 -1.15 -9.75
CA ARG A 64 0.07 -1.89 -9.73
C ARG A 64 1.20 -1.03 -9.16
N PHE A 65 1.24 0.24 -9.51
CA PHE A 65 2.20 1.21 -8.97
C PHE A 65 2.05 1.35 -7.45
N HIS A 66 0.83 1.61 -6.95
CA HIS A 66 0.59 1.72 -5.50
C HIS A 66 0.99 0.45 -4.75
N ARG A 67 0.68 -0.73 -5.30
CA ARG A 67 1.15 -2.01 -4.72
C ARG A 67 2.67 -2.13 -4.66
N ALA A 68 3.38 -1.69 -5.70
CA ALA A 68 4.84 -1.70 -5.73
C ALA A 68 5.43 -0.77 -4.65
N VAL A 69 4.87 0.43 -4.49
CA VAL A 69 5.26 1.37 -3.43
C VAL A 69 4.99 0.78 -2.05
N SER A 70 3.80 0.19 -1.82
CA SER A 70 3.45 -0.47 -0.57
C SER A 70 4.39 -1.63 -0.21
N LEU A 71 4.79 -2.43 -1.20
CA LEU A 71 5.78 -3.50 -1.03
C LEU A 71 7.15 -2.93 -0.64
N PHE A 72 7.60 -1.89 -1.34
CA PHE A 72 8.87 -1.23 -1.03
C PHE A 72 8.91 -0.69 0.40
N VAL A 73 7.88 0.03 0.82
CA VAL A 73 7.76 0.54 2.20
C VAL A 73 7.75 -0.60 3.22
N SER A 74 7.08 -1.73 2.91
CA SER A 74 7.07 -2.92 3.77
C SER A 74 8.45 -3.56 3.92
N VAL A 75 9.27 -3.58 2.85
CA VAL A 75 10.66 -4.04 2.94
C VAL A 75 11.48 -3.13 3.84
N VAL A 76 11.37 -1.80 3.66
CA VAL A 76 12.08 -0.82 4.49
C VAL A 76 11.72 -1.00 5.97
N ALA A 77 10.44 -1.15 6.28
CA ALA A 77 9.95 -1.42 7.63
C ALA A 77 10.60 -2.68 8.24
N LEU A 78 10.67 -3.79 7.49
CA LEU A 78 11.29 -5.03 7.94
C LEU A 78 12.80 -4.89 8.16
N VAL A 79 13.50 -4.14 7.29
CA VAL A 79 14.94 -3.88 7.45
C VAL A 79 15.23 -3.07 8.70
N LEU A 80 14.46 -2.01 8.95
CA LEU A 80 14.60 -1.18 10.15
C LEU A 80 14.34 -1.99 11.43
N THR A 81 13.24 -2.74 11.44
CA THR A 81 12.88 -3.58 12.60
C THR A 81 13.90 -4.69 12.84
N GLY A 82 14.45 -5.28 11.76
CA GLY A 82 15.50 -6.29 11.84
C GLY A 82 16.81 -5.74 12.36
N ALA A 83 17.23 -4.55 11.91
CA ALA A 83 18.43 -3.88 12.40
C ALA A 83 18.32 -3.55 13.90
N GLU A 84 17.16 -3.08 14.36
CA GLU A 84 16.89 -2.81 15.77
C GLU A 84 16.86 -4.09 16.61
N ALA A 85 16.23 -5.16 16.10
CA ALA A 85 16.17 -6.45 16.80
C ALA A 85 17.55 -7.10 16.96
N VAL A 86 18.50 -6.85 16.04
CA VAL A 86 19.90 -7.32 16.18
C VAL A 86 20.65 -6.51 17.26
N ARG A 87 20.31 -5.23 17.43
CA ARG A 87 20.97 -4.33 18.40
C ARG A 87 20.50 -4.54 19.84
N HIS A 88 19.28 -5.04 20.04
CA HIS A 88 18.66 -5.14 21.35
C HIS A 88 18.27 -6.59 21.70
N HIS A 89 18.74 -7.08 22.85
CA HIS A 89 18.53 -8.48 23.29
C HIS A 89 17.45 -8.66 24.37
N ALA A 90 16.74 -7.59 24.76
CA ALA A 90 15.68 -7.74 25.75
C ALA A 90 14.45 -8.45 25.13
N PRO A 91 13.91 -9.51 25.76
CA PRO A 91 12.84 -10.32 25.16
C PRO A 91 11.55 -9.52 24.94
N ALA A 92 11.24 -8.55 25.80
CA ALA A 92 10.09 -7.67 25.64
C ALA A 92 10.23 -6.71 24.44
N GLU A 93 11.45 -6.23 24.18
CA GLU A 93 11.76 -5.37 23.03
C GLU A 93 11.67 -6.17 21.73
N ALA A 94 12.23 -7.39 21.72
CA ALA A 94 12.10 -8.32 20.59
C ALA A 94 10.63 -8.67 20.29
N ALA A 95 9.81 -8.89 21.34
CA ALA A 95 8.38 -9.18 21.17
C ALA A 95 7.62 -8.01 20.55
N LEU A 96 7.89 -6.76 20.98
CA LEU A 96 7.28 -5.57 20.39
C LEU A 96 7.67 -5.41 18.93
N LEU A 97 8.97 -5.51 18.63
CA LEU A 97 9.49 -5.38 17.26
C LEU A 97 8.90 -6.47 16.36
N ALA A 98 8.81 -7.72 16.83
CA ALA A 98 8.16 -8.81 16.11
C ALA A 98 6.68 -8.50 15.85
N ALA A 99 5.93 -8.02 16.85
CA ALA A 99 4.51 -7.70 16.71
C ALA A 99 4.25 -6.65 15.62
N VAL A 100 5.12 -5.63 15.49
CA VAL A 100 4.97 -4.58 14.47
C VAL A 100 5.55 -5.02 13.10
N ALA A 101 6.54 -5.91 13.08
CA ALA A 101 7.11 -6.47 11.84
C ALA A 101 6.18 -7.48 11.15
N VAL A 102 5.46 -8.32 11.92
CA VAL A 102 4.62 -9.41 11.37
C VAL A 102 3.62 -8.92 10.31
N PRO A 103 2.84 -7.84 10.52
CA PRO A 103 1.93 -7.31 9.49
C PRO A 103 2.64 -6.98 8.17
N HIS A 104 3.83 -6.36 8.22
CA HIS A 104 4.62 -6.03 7.04
C HIS A 104 5.12 -7.30 6.32
N GLY A 105 5.53 -8.32 7.07
CA GLY A 105 5.93 -9.61 6.52
C GLY A 105 4.76 -10.34 5.84
N VAL A 106 3.58 -10.31 6.45
CA VAL A 106 2.35 -10.88 5.86
C VAL A 106 1.97 -10.14 4.59
N LEU A 107 1.97 -8.81 4.59
CA LEU A 107 1.68 -7.99 3.41
C LEU A 107 2.67 -8.27 2.27
N LEU A 108 3.97 -8.33 2.58
CA LEU A 108 5.02 -8.66 1.63
C LEU A 108 4.79 -10.05 0.99
N ALA A 109 4.48 -11.05 1.80
CA ALA A 109 4.23 -12.41 1.32
C ALA A 109 2.97 -12.48 0.44
N LEU A 110 1.87 -11.85 0.86
CA LEU A 110 0.61 -11.88 0.11
C LEU A 110 0.69 -11.10 -1.20
N LEU A 111 1.19 -9.86 -1.15
CA LEU A 111 1.32 -9.00 -2.33
C LEU A 111 2.38 -9.55 -3.29
N GLY A 112 3.51 -10.03 -2.76
CA GLY A 112 4.57 -10.66 -3.56
C GLY A 112 4.08 -11.92 -4.29
N ARG A 113 3.28 -12.78 -3.62
CA ARG A 113 2.64 -13.93 -4.28
C ARG A 113 1.68 -13.48 -5.39
N ARG A 114 0.84 -12.47 -5.12
CA ARG A 114 -0.10 -11.95 -6.13
C ARG A 114 0.60 -11.37 -7.35
N LEU A 115 1.71 -10.66 -7.19
CA LEU A 115 2.50 -10.15 -8.32
C LEU A 115 3.12 -11.28 -9.14
N ARG A 116 3.67 -12.32 -8.49
CA ARG A 116 4.22 -13.49 -9.20
C ARG A 116 3.18 -14.24 -10.03
N HIS A 117 1.92 -14.22 -9.58
CA HIS A 117 0.81 -14.85 -10.29
C HIS A 117 0.14 -13.95 -11.34
N ALA A 118 0.41 -12.64 -11.33
CA ALA A 118 -0.11 -11.73 -12.33
C ALA A 118 0.67 -11.93 -13.64
N LYS A 119 0.03 -12.53 -14.65
CA LYS A 119 0.59 -12.57 -16.01
C LYS A 119 0.60 -11.15 -16.56
N VAL A 120 1.77 -10.71 -17.03
CA VAL A 120 1.89 -9.50 -17.85
C VAL A 120 1.28 -9.83 -19.21
N SER A 121 0.09 -9.30 -19.50
CA SER A 121 -0.40 -9.26 -20.87
C SER A 121 0.33 -8.13 -21.59
N PRO A 122 1.07 -8.40 -22.67
CA PRO A 122 1.66 -7.32 -23.46
C PRO A 122 0.54 -6.42 -24.02
N PRO A 123 0.80 -5.10 -24.17
CA PRO A 123 -0.13 -4.23 -24.87
C PRO A 123 -0.32 -4.76 -26.31
N GLY A 124 -1.56 -4.98 -26.69
CA GLY A 124 -1.96 -5.32 -28.07
C GLY A 124 -2.06 -4.09 -28.94
#